data_AF-A0A530QVQ1-F1
#
_entry.id   AF-A0A530QVQ1-F1
#
_cell.length_a   1.000
_cell.length_b   1.000
_cell.length_c   1.000
_cell.angle_alpha   90.00
_cell.angle_beta   90.00
_cell.angle_gamma   90.00
#
_symmetry.space_group_name_H-M   'P 1'
#
loop_
_entity.id
_entity.type
_entity.pdbx_description
1 polymer ?
#
loop_
_entity_poly.entity_id
_entity_poly.type
_entity_poly.pdbx_seq_one_letter_code
_entity_poly.pdbx_strand_id
1 'polypeptide(L)' 'MFYEPAKGHGLPHDPSKAIVAPRPIGWISTVNKAGEINLAPYSFFNA' A
#
# COMPACT_ATOMS: atom_id res chain seq x y z
N MET A 1 -25.16 -10.14 10.52
CA MET A 1 -24.87 -9.62 9.16
C MET A 1 -23.45 -10.04 8.85
N PHE A 2 -23.22 -10.81 7.77
CA PHE A 2 -21.87 -11.28 7.41
C PHE A 2 -21.28 -10.38 6.32
N TYR A 3 -20.01 -10.05 6.45
CA TYR A 3 -19.25 -9.37 5.41
C TYR A 3 -18.83 -10.39 4.35
N GLU A 4 -19.22 -10.17 3.10
CA GLU A 4 -18.92 -11.04 1.96
C GLU A 4 -17.99 -10.28 0.98
N PRO A 5 -16.65 -10.39 1.10
CA PRO A 5 -15.70 -9.63 0.30
C PRO A 5 -15.91 -9.77 -1.22
N ALA A 6 -16.38 -10.93 -1.68
CA ALA A 6 -16.66 -11.22 -3.09
C ALA A 6 -17.75 -10.34 -3.71
N LYS A 7 -18.64 -9.75 -2.89
CA LYS A 7 -19.69 -8.82 -3.34
C LYS A 7 -19.20 -7.37 -3.40
N GLY A 8 -17.91 -7.14 -3.13
CA GLY A 8 -17.32 -5.81 -2.99
C GLY A 8 -17.60 -5.19 -1.62
N HIS A 9 -16.77 -4.22 -1.24
CA HIS A 9 -16.81 -3.62 0.09
C HIS A 9 -17.61 -2.31 0.18
N GLY A 10 -18.00 -1.71 -0.96
CA GLY A 10 -18.86 -0.52 -1.00
C GLY A 10 -18.26 0.77 -0.41
N LEU A 11 -16.95 0.80 -0.15
CA LEU A 11 -16.24 1.97 0.40
C LEU A 11 -15.47 2.72 -0.69
N PRO A 12 -15.17 4.02 -0.52
CA PRO A 12 -14.36 4.79 -1.47
C PRO A 12 -12.92 4.28 -1.62
N HIS A 13 -12.40 3.57 -0.62
CA HIS A 13 -11.05 3.02 -0.59
C HIS A 13 -11.06 1.57 -0.16
N ASP A 14 -10.08 0.82 -0.64
CA ASP A 14 -9.88 -0.59 -0.25
C ASP A 14 -9.60 -0.68 1.26
N PRO A 15 -10.40 -1.45 2.02
CA PRO A 15 -10.25 -1.56 3.46
C PRO A 15 -8.97 -2.29 3.89
N SER A 16 -8.32 -3.07 3.01
CA SER A 16 -7.12 -3.86 3.34
C SER A 16 -6.00 -3.00 3.95
N LYS A 17 -5.77 -1.81 3.40
CA LYS A 17 -4.74 -0.87 3.89
C LYS A 17 -5.04 -0.32 5.30
N ALA A 18 -6.31 -0.34 5.72
CA ALA A 18 -6.75 0.14 7.03
C ALA A 18 -6.71 -0.96 8.10
N ILE A 19 -6.94 -2.22 7.72
CA ILE A 19 -7.07 -3.34 8.67
C ILE A 19 -5.82 -4.22 8.79
N VAL A 20 -4.96 -4.25 7.77
CA VAL A 20 -3.68 -4.98 7.84
C VAL A 20 -2.64 -4.06 8.48
N ALA A 21 -2.38 -4.27 9.77
CA ALA A 21 -1.45 -3.46 10.57
C ALA A 21 -0.87 -4.28 11.76
N PRO A 22 0.32 -3.91 12.29
CA PRO A 22 1.22 -2.83 11.85
C PRO A 22 1.92 -3.16 10.51
N ARG A 23 2.25 -2.11 9.73
CA ARG A 23 2.93 -2.25 8.43
C ARG A 23 4.35 -1.70 8.51
N PRO A 24 5.38 -2.51 8.20
CA PRO A 24 6.73 -2.01 7.98
C PRO A 24 6.74 -0.91 6.92
N ILE A 25 7.57 0.11 7.15
CA ILE A 25 7.81 1.18 6.18
C ILE A 25 9.18 0.94 5.55
N GLY A 26 9.18 0.51 4.30
CA GLY A 26 10.37 0.43 3.47
C GLY A 26 10.66 1.77 2.81
N TRP A 27 11.88 2.25 2.90
CA TRP A 27 12.35 3.42 2.16
C TRP A 27 12.99 2.97 0.86
N ILE A 28 12.38 3.32 -0.28
CA ILE A 28 12.82 2.88 -1.59
C ILE A 28 13.50 4.05 -2.30
N SER A 29 14.77 3.87 -2.63
CA SER A 29 15.51 4.82 -3.46
C SER A 29 15.44 4.41 -4.93
N THR A 30 15.40 5.40 -5.82
CA THR A 30 15.52 5.19 -7.27
C THR A 30 16.42 6.28 -7.87
N VAL A 31 16.94 6.00 -9.07
CA VAL A 31 17.71 6.96 -9.86
C VAL A 31 17.04 7.07 -11.22
N ASN A 32 16.72 8.29 -11.65
CA ASN A 32 16.09 8.50 -12.96
C ASN A 32 17.15 8.56 -14.08
N LYS A 33 16.69 8.70 -15.33
CA LYS A 33 17.59 8.75 -16.50
C LYS A 33 18.55 9.95 -16.50
N ALA A 34 18.20 11.03 -15.79
CA ALA A 34 19.05 12.21 -15.64
C ALA A 34 20.05 12.07 -14.47
N GLY A 35 20.02 10.95 -13.74
CA GLY A 35 20.89 10.69 -12.58
C GLY A 35 20.36 11.24 -11.26
N GLU A 36 19.14 11.79 -11.23
CA GLU A 36 18.56 12.35 -10.01
C GLU A 36 18.10 11.23 -9.06
N ILE A 37 18.44 11.37 -7.78
CA ILE A 37 18.09 10.42 -6.72
C ILE A 37 16.72 10.77 -6.15
N ASN A 38 15.84 9.78 -6.10
CA ASN A 38 14.52 9.88 -5.49
C ASN A 38 14.45 8.93 -4.28
N LEU A 39 13.63 9.28 -3.30
CA LEU A 39 13.39 8.47 -2.11
C LEU A 39 11.91 8.55 -1.74
N ALA A 40 11.24 7.40 -1.63
CA ALA A 40 9.83 7.34 -1.27
C ALA A 40 9.56 6.27 -0.20
N PRO A 41 8.66 6.55 0.77
CA PRO A 41 8.21 5.55 1.72
C PRO A 41 7.19 4.62 1.07
N TYR A 42 7.29 3.33 1.38
CA TYR A 42 6.39 2.29 0.89
C TYR A 42 6.02 1.33 2.02
N SER A 43 4.73 1.16 2.26
CA SER A 43 4.19 0.36 3.38
C SER A 43 3.33 -0.82 2.94
N PHE A 44 3.31 -1.14 1.64
CA PHE A 44 2.56 -2.27 1.09
C PHE A 44 3.53 -3.36 0.62
N PHE A 45 4.22 -3.97 1.59
CA PHE A 45 5.17 -5.07 1.35
C PHE A 45 4.47 -6.43 1.60
N ASN A 46 4.83 -7.48 0.86
CA ASN A 46 4.24 -8.84 0.95
C ASN A 46 2.70 -8.89 0.80
N ALA A 47 2.20 -8.63 -0.41
CA ALA A 47 0.79 -8.77 -0.77
C ALA A 47 0.54 -10.07 -1.55
#